data_AF-A0A1I4TT68-F1
#
_entry.id   AF-A0A1I4TT68-F1
#
_cell.length_a   1.000
_cell.length_b   1.000
_cell.length_c   1.000
_cell.angle_alpha   90.00
_cell.angle_beta   90.00
_cell.angle_gamma   90.00
#
_symmetry.space_group_name_H-M   'P 1'
#
loop_
_entity.id
_entity.type
_entity.pdbx_description
1 polymer ?
#
loop_
_entity_poly.entity_id
_entity_poly.type
_entity_poly.pdbx_seq_one_letter_code
_entity_poly.pdbx_strand_id
1 'polypeptide(L)'
;MTPMMRSYLKYPFGVAAVLLSTLAQAELAHLDDEVLSGVSGQGGIYLSGDVTINEMGGPIQNSYFGACDEPGKKCGARLAYRLKQDGGWFVLDDIRGSFAFEGLTLRVRHIDSGFGGDGALFNRDVVELGLPNVVRYQDVQFKLAASSTARPTDPGFQQTDLLSIEMQGDVTLEGNLLVFPTGNP
;
A
#
# COMPACT_ATOMS: atom_id res chain seq x y z
N MET A 1 -71.20 -61.97 -17.14
CA MET A 1 -70.79 -61.11 -18.26
C MET A 1 -69.76 -60.11 -17.73
N THR A 2 -68.51 -60.26 -18.13
CA THR A 2 -67.40 -59.29 -18.02
C THR A 2 -67.65 -58.04 -18.91
N PRO A 3 -66.84 -56.95 -18.92
CA PRO A 3 -65.91 -56.35 -17.93
C PRO A 3 -65.86 -54.77 -17.94
N MET A 4 -64.85 -54.22 -17.23
CA MET A 4 -64.17 -52.88 -17.36
C MET A 4 -64.88 -51.60 -16.86
N MET A 5 -64.24 -50.51 -16.40
CA MET A 5 -62.91 -50.14 -15.82
C MET A 5 -62.93 -48.61 -15.69
N ARG A 6 -62.51 -48.00 -14.56
CA ARG A 6 -61.68 -46.76 -14.55
C ARG A 6 -61.21 -46.34 -13.15
N SER A 7 -59.88 -46.35 -13.01
CA SER A 7 -59.05 -45.80 -11.94
C SER A 7 -59.04 -44.27 -11.93
N TYR A 8 -59.06 -43.61 -10.77
CA TYR A 8 -58.33 -42.33 -10.51
C TYR A 8 -58.30 -42.04 -9.00
N LEU A 9 -57.15 -42.22 -8.35
CA LEU A 9 -56.54 -41.23 -7.44
C LEU A 9 -55.16 -41.77 -6.97
N LYS A 10 -54.16 -41.63 -7.85
CA LYS A 10 -52.75 -41.67 -7.45
C LYS A 10 -52.37 -40.21 -7.17
N TYR A 11 -51.58 -39.95 -6.12
CA TYR A 11 -50.96 -38.66 -5.76
C TYR A 11 -51.69 -37.73 -4.74
N PRO A 12 -51.97 -38.19 -3.50
CA PRO A 12 -52.25 -37.25 -2.40
C PRO A 12 -50.99 -36.45 -1.97
N PHE A 13 -49.78 -36.99 -2.22
CA PHE A 13 -48.51 -36.37 -1.83
C PHE A 13 -48.09 -35.16 -2.69
N GLY A 14 -48.59 -35.06 -3.93
CA GLY A 14 -48.21 -33.95 -4.82
C GLY A 14 -48.85 -32.61 -4.43
N VAL A 15 -50.06 -32.64 -3.87
CA VAL A 15 -50.83 -31.44 -3.53
C VAL A 15 -50.26 -30.75 -2.29
N ALA A 16 -49.77 -31.52 -1.30
CA ALA A 16 -49.14 -30.97 -0.11
C ALA A 16 -47.82 -30.23 -0.42
N ALA A 17 -47.03 -30.74 -1.38
CA ALA A 17 -45.77 -30.11 -1.77
C ALA A 17 -45.94 -28.75 -2.47
N VAL A 18 -47.05 -28.53 -3.18
CA VAL A 18 -47.34 -27.27 -3.89
C VAL A 18 -47.84 -26.17 -2.94
N LEU A 19 -48.44 -26.53 -1.81
CA LEU A 19 -48.89 -25.56 -0.80
C LEU A 19 -47.76 -25.08 0.13
N LEU A 20 -46.64 -25.81 0.20
CA LEU A 20 -45.47 -25.45 1.01
C LEU A 20 -44.49 -24.50 0.30
N SER A 21 -44.57 -24.38 -1.03
CA SER A 21 -43.69 -23.49 -1.80
C SER A 21 -44.08 -22.01 -1.72
N THR A 22 -45.31 -21.69 -1.31
CA THR A 22 -45.77 -20.29 -1.15
C THR A 22 -45.28 -19.64 0.15
N LEU A 23 -44.75 -20.42 1.08
CA LEU A 23 -44.12 -19.92 2.32
C LEU A 23 -42.63 -19.62 2.17
N ALA A 24 -42.04 -19.96 1.02
CA ALA A 24 -40.67 -19.58 0.68
C ALA A 24 -40.66 -18.18 0.06
N GLN A 25 -40.97 -17.16 0.85
CA GLN A 25 -40.64 -15.78 0.49
C GLN A 25 -39.12 -15.60 0.61
N ALA A 26 -38.39 -15.98 -0.44
CA ALA A 26 -37.06 -15.47 -0.68
C ALA A 26 -37.21 -14.08 -1.32
N GLU A 27 -37.48 -13.05 -0.50
CA GLU A 27 -37.32 -11.69 -1.00
C GLU A 27 -35.83 -11.39 -1.10
N LEU A 28 -35.32 -11.29 -2.33
CA LEU A 28 -34.11 -10.51 -2.57
C LEU A 28 -34.47 -9.06 -2.22
N ALA A 29 -34.10 -8.63 -1.02
CA ALA A 29 -34.15 -7.23 -0.66
C ALA A 29 -33.23 -6.46 -1.61
N HIS A 30 -33.78 -5.48 -2.33
CA HIS A 30 -32.98 -4.55 -3.12
C HIS A 30 -32.15 -3.73 -2.13
N LEU A 31 -30.84 -3.92 -2.16
CA LEU A 31 -29.92 -3.05 -1.43
C LEU A 31 -29.92 -1.69 -2.13
N ASP A 32 -30.27 -0.64 -1.39
CA ASP A 32 -30.26 0.72 -1.90
C ASP A 32 -28.82 1.16 -2.21
N ASP A 33 -28.64 1.99 -3.24
CA ASP A 33 -27.31 2.46 -3.66
C ASP A 33 -26.61 3.22 -2.55
N GLU A 34 -27.36 3.84 -1.63
CA GLU A 34 -26.83 4.48 -0.43
C GLU A 34 -26.14 3.48 0.52
N VAL A 35 -26.74 2.30 0.72
CA VAL A 35 -26.17 1.23 1.54
C VAL A 35 -24.96 0.61 0.83
N LEU A 36 -25.04 0.42 -0.49
CA LEU A 36 -23.93 -0.06 -1.29
C LEU A 36 -22.77 0.95 -1.33
N SER A 37 -23.05 2.26 -1.34
CA SER A 37 -22.04 3.32 -1.23
C SER A 37 -21.38 3.33 0.14
N GLY A 38 -22.15 3.01 1.18
CA GLY A 38 -21.64 2.83 2.54
C GLY A 38 -20.67 1.66 2.63
N VAL A 39 -20.91 0.55 1.93
CA VAL A 39 -20.06 -0.66 1.98
C VAL A 39 -18.91 -0.61 0.97
N SER A 40 -19.12 0.02 -0.18
CA SER A 40 -18.14 0.18 -1.27
C SER A 40 -17.10 1.25 -0.92
N GLY A 41 -16.07 0.84 -0.18
CA GLY A 41 -14.95 1.70 0.24
C GLY A 41 -14.48 1.49 1.67
N GLN A 42 -15.27 0.81 2.51
CA GLN A 42 -14.91 0.51 3.91
C GLN A 42 -13.83 -0.58 4.05
N GLY A 43 -13.69 -1.44 3.04
CA GLY A 43 -12.71 -2.54 3.06
C GLY A 43 -11.26 -2.10 2.93
N GLY A 44 -11.02 -0.81 2.66
CA GLY A 44 -9.70 -0.31 2.32
C GLY A 44 -9.21 -0.81 0.97
N ILE A 45 -8.03 -0.34 0.60
CA ILE A 45 -7.33 -0.74 -0.62
C ILE A 45 -6.15 -1.61 -0.19
N TYR A 46 -6.03 -2.78 -0.80
CA TYR A 46 -4.84 -3.63 -0.68
C TYR A 46 -3.87 -3.26 -1.80
N LEU A 47 -2.66 -2.88 -1.41
CA LEU A 47 -1.60 -2.50 -2.32
C LEU A 47 -0.49 -3.55 -2.24
N SER A 48 -0.13 -4.05 -3.41
CA SER A 48 1.07 -4.83 -3.65
C SER A 48 1.82 -4.17 -4.79
N GLY A 49 3.13 -4.13 -4.69
CA GLY A 49 3.93 -3.56 -5.76
C GLY A 49 5.41 -3.75 -5.52
N ASP A 50 6.15 -3.64 -6.61
CA ASP A 50 7.58 -3.48 -6.63
C ASP A 50 7.93 -2.03 -6.95
N VAL A 51 8.88 -1.48 -6.20
CA VAL A 51 9.49 -0.19 -6.47
C VAL A 51 10.97 -0.44 -6.67
N THR A 52 11.42 -0.22 -7.89
CA THR A 52 12.83 -0.36 -8.26
C THR A 52 13.43 1.01 -8.55
N ILE A 53 14.54 1.30 -7.88
CA ILE A 53 15.25 2.57 -8.03
C ILE A 53 16.57 2.29 -8.74
N ASN A 54 16.74 2.90 -9.92
CA ASN A 54 17.99 2.96 -10.68
C ASN A 54 18.72 1.62 -10.86
N GLU A 55 17.99 0.53 -11.11
CA GLU A 55 18.56 -0.80 -11.39
C GLU A 55 19.53 -0.78 -12.58
N MET A 56 19.20 -0.03 -13.64
CA MET A 56 20.03 0.11 -14.85
C MET A 56 20.64 1.52 -15.01
N GLY A 57 20.54 2.37 -13.99
CA GLY A 57 20.85 3.80 -14.10
C GLY A 57 19.63 4.69 -14.22
N GLY A 58 19.84 5.98 -13.92
CA GLY A 58 18.78 6.99 -13.91
C GLY A 58 18.67 7.77 -15.21
N PRO A 59 17.63 8.62 -15.36
CA PRO A 59 17.40 9.43 -16.55
C PRO A 59 18.46 10.53 -16.75
N ILE A 60 19.29 10.80 -15.74
CA ILE A 60 20.35 11.82 -15.78
C ILE A 60 21.67 11.13 -16.12
N GLN A 61 22.23 11.50 -17.27
CA GLN A 61 23.58 11.09 -17.68
C GLN A 61 24.45 12.33 -17.86
N ASN A 62 25.57 12.40 -17.15
CA ASN A 62 26.50 13.52 -17.20
C ASN A 62 27.93 13.07 -16.85
N SER A 63 28.83 14.01 -16.52
CA SER A 63 30.21 13.67 -16.15
C SER A 63 30.31 12.79 -14.90
N TYR A 64 29.34 12.88 -13.98
CA TYR A 64 29.29 12.17 -12.72
C TYR A 64 28.32 10.97 -12.72
N PHE A 65 27.07 11.17 -13.17
CA PHE A 65 26.04 10.14 -13.24
C PHE A 65 26.01 9.44 -14.60
N GLY A 66 25.77 8.14 -14.60
CA GLY A 66 25.67 7.33 -15.81
C GLY A 66 24.87 6.05 -15.59
N ALA A 67 24.95 5.14 -16.56
CA ALA A 67 24.36 3.82 -16.42
C ALA A 67 25.10 2.99 -15.34
N CYS A 68 24.41 2.03 -14.74
CA CYS A 68 24.97 1.19 -13.66
C CYS A 68 26.11 0.27 -14.11
N ASP A 69 26.25 0.03 -15.42
CA ASP A 69 27.31 -0.74 -16.06
C ASP A 69 28.46 0.13 -16.62
N GLU A 70 28.35 1.46 -16.54
CA GLU A 70 29.35 2.38 -17.08
C GLU A 70 30.52 2.58 -16.11
N PRO A 71 31.74 2.16 -16.45
CA PRO A 71 32.88 2.29 -15.56
C PRO A 71 33.25 3.75 -15.33
N GLY A 72 33.48 4.11 -14.06
CA GLY A 72 33.86 5.46 -13.67
C GLY A 72 32.69 6.44 -13.49
N LYS A 73 31.45 6.01 -13.77
CA LYS A 73 30.24 6.76 -13.42
C LYS A 73 29.63 6.29 -12.12
N LYS A 74 28.88 7.18 -11.48
CA LYS A 74 28.01 6.85 -10.36
C LYS A 74 26.61 6.55 -10.87
N CYS A 75 26.04 5.48 -10.35
CA CYS A 75 24.64 5.11 -10.54
C CYS A 75 23.90 5.35 -9.21
N GLY A 76 22.58 5.32 -9.24
CA GLY A 76 21.75 5.52 -8.04
C GLY A 76 21.21 6.94 -7.88
N ALA A 77 20.14 7.05 -7.08
CA ALA A 77 19.48 8.31 -6.81
C ALA A 77 20.22 9.03 -5.68
N ARG A 78 20.08 10.35 -5.67
CA ARG A 78 20.69 11.22 -4.68
C ARG A 78 19.63 12.15 -4.09
N LEU A 79 19.56 12.17 -2.77
CA LEU A 79 18.80 13.16 -2.00
C LEU A 79 19.77 13.98 -1.16
N ALA A 80 19.86 15.28 -1.44
CA ALA A 80 20.66 16.21 -0.68
C ALA A 80 19.76 17.16 0.11
N TYR A 81 20.04 17.31 1.41
CA TYR A 81 19.34 18.22 2.29
C TYR A 81 20.33 18.97 3.18
N ARG A 82 19.89 20.12 3.70
CA ARG A 82 20.74 21.01 4.49
C ARG A 82 20.07 21.32 5.81
N LEU A 83 20.80 21.11 6.91
CA LEU A 83 20.27 21.29 8.28
C LEU A 83 20.40 22.72 8.79
N LYS A 84 21.28 23.54 8.18
CA LYS A 84 21.51 24.95 8.56
C LYS A 84 21.77 25.80 7.32
N GLN A 85 21.26 27.02 7.29
CA GLN A 85 21.63 28.01 6.28
C GLN A 85 23.16 28.18 6.25
N ASP A 86 23.73 28.08 5.05
CA ASP A 86 25.18 28.15 4.77
C ASP A 86 26.05 27.06 5.41
N GLY A 87 25.43 25.99 5.93
CA GLY A 87 26.11 24.76 6.33
C GLY A 87 26.37 23.81 5.16
N GLY A 88 27.11 22.74 5.44
CA GLY A 88 27.29 21.61 4.52
C GLY A 88 26.00 20.82 4.28
N TRP A 89 26.03 19.96 3.26
CA TRP A 89 24.92 19.11 2.86
C TRP A 89 25.04 17.74 3.48
N PHE A 90 23.92 17.21 3.98
CA PHE A 90 23.78 15.79 4.23
C PHE A 90 23.13 15.15 3.01
N VAL A 91 23.65 14.00 2.63
CA VAL A 91 23.30 13.35 1.37
C VAL A 91 23.02 11.89 1.62
N LEU A 92 21.88 11.42 1.10
CA LEU A 92 21.67 10.01 0.80
C LEU A 92 22.04 9.81 -0.67
N ASP A 93 23.14 9.12 -0.91
CA ASP A 93 23.74 8.94 -2.23
C ASP A 93 23.70 7.46 -2.63
N ASP A 94 23.85 7.18 -3.92
CA ASP A 94 23.91 5.80 -4.46
C ASP A 94 22.69 4.95 -4.06
N ILE A 95 21.51 5.59 -3.95
CA ILE A 95 20.25 4.92 -3.63
C ILE A 95 19.85 4.08 -4.84
N ARG A 96 19.93 2.75 -4.71
CA ARG A 96 19.50 1.79 -5.73
C ARG A 96 19.02 0.49 -5.11
N GLY A 97 18.43 -0.35 -5.94
CA GLY A 97 17.86 -1.64 -5.57
C GLY A 97 16.34 -1.65 -5.68
N SER A 98 15.72 -2.74 -5.25
CA SER A 98 14.28 -2.90 -5.32
C SER A 98 13.65 -3.28 -3.99
N PHE A 99 12.45 -2.76 -3.78
CA PHE A 99 11.60 -3.00 -2.62
C PHE A 99 10.30 -3.58 -3.12
N ALA A 100 9.97 -4.79 -2.70
CA ALA A 100 8.68 -5.41 -3.00
C ALA A 100 7.87 -5.55 -1.72
N PHE A 101 6.60 -5.18 -1.78
CA PHE A 101 5.68 -5.31 -0.66
C PHE A 101 4.38 -5.93 -1.12
N GLU A 102 3.78 -6.70 -0.22
CA GLU A 102 2.46 -7.30 -0.41
C GLU A 102 1.62 -7.09 0.85
N GLY A 103 0.37 -6.70 0.65
CA GLY A 103 -0.57 -6.56 1.76
C GLY A 103 -0.44 -5.25 2.53
N LEU A 104 0.11 -4.20 1.91
CA LEU A 104 -0.05 -2.85 2.46
C LEU A 104 -1.53 -2.49 2.37
N THR A 105 -2.13 -2.03 3.47
CA THR A 105 -3.55 -1.66 3.48
C THR A 105 -3.69 -0.16 3.66
N LEU A 106 -4.59 0.45 2.88
CA LEU A 106 -4.94 1.85 3.01
C LEU A 106 -6.42 1.94 3.34
N ARG A 107 -6.79 2.50 4.50
CA ARG A 107 -8.18 2.74 4.85
C ARG A 107 -8.37 4.02 5.63
N VAL A 108 -9.59 4.54 5.60
CA VAL A 108 -9.99 5.63 6.49
C VAL A 108 -10.43 5.02 7.82
N ARG A 109 -9.94 5.58 8.92
CA ARG A 109 -10.34 5.19 10.27
C ARG A 109 -10.84 6.42 11.02
N HIS A 110 -12.04 6.31 11.58
CA HIS A 110 -12.52 7.28 12.55
C HIS A 110 -11.83 7.05 13.91
N ILE A 111 -11.31 8.10 14.52
CA ILE A 111 -10.74 8.05 15.87
C ILE A 111 -11.59 8.93 16.78
N ASP A 112 -12.33 8.30 17.68
CA ASP A 112 -13.20 8.91 18.71
C ASP A 112 -12.81 8.49 20.14
N SER A 113 -11.75 7.68 20.28
CA SER A 113 -11.32 7.08 21.54
C SER A 113 -9.87 6.57 21.46
N GLY A 114 -9.27 6.22 22.60
CA GLY A 114 -7.88 5.76 22.69
C GLY A 114 -6.85 6.90 22.83
N PHE A 115 -5.57 6.59 22.56
CA PHE A 115 -4.44 7.54 22.68
C PHE A 115 -4.36 8.24 24.05
N GLY A 116 -4.59 7.51 25.13
CA GLY A 116 -4.59 8.09 26.49
C GLY A 116 -5.76 9.03 26.79
N GLY A 117 -6.79 9.08 25.94
CA GLY A 117 -7.95 9.96 26.05
C GLY A 117 -8.03 11.00 24.93
N ASP A 118 -6.92 11.26 24.24
CA ASP A 118 -6.85 12.28 23.18
C ASP A 118 -7.70 11.93 21.96
N GLY A 119 -7.97 10.64 21.72
CA GLY A 119 -8.83 10.22 20.62
C GLY A 119 -10.25 10.80 20.70
N ALA A 120 -10.79 10.95 21.93
CA ALA A 120 -12.12 11.54 22.13
C ALA A 120 -12.14 13.05 21.85
N LEU A 121 -11.02 13.75 22.06
CA LEU A 121 -10.87 15.16 21.71
C LEU A 121 -10.64 15.34 20.21
N PHE A 122 -9.95 14.39 19.56
CA PHE A 122 -9.69 14.44 18.13
C PHE A 122 -10.96 14.20 17.30
N ASN A 123 -11.71 13.13 17.57
CA ASN A 123 -13.03 12.79 17.00
C ASN A 123 -13.16 13.03 15.48
N ARG A 124 -12.20 12.53 14.70
CA ARG A 124 -12.08 12.79 13.25
C ARG A 124 -11.50 11.59 12.51
N ASP A 125 -11.62 11.64 11.19
CA ASP A 125 -11.08 10.64 10.29
C ASP A 125 -9.57 10.83 10.09
N VAL A 126 -8.85 9.72 10.13
CA VAL A 126 -7.44 9.61 9.74
C VAL A 126 -7.27 8.63 8.60
N VAL A 127 -6.17 8.78 7.88
CA VAL A 127 -5.73 7.77 6.94
C VAL A 127 -4.86 6.76 7.68
N GLU A 128 -5.30 5.51 7.74
CA GLU A 128 -4.55 4.39 8.29
C GLU A 128 -3.87 3.61 7.16
N LEU A 129 -2.54 3.55 7.24
CA LEU A 129 -1.67 2.74 6.41
C LEU A 129 -1.26 1.51 7.23
N GLY A 130 -1.90 0.37 7.00
CA GLY A 130 -1.46 -0.89 7.59
C GLY A 130 -0.20 -1.37 6.89
N LEU A 131 0.86 -1.58 7.66
CA LEU A 131 2.14 -1.99 7.10
C LEU A 131 2.05 -3.43 6.58
N PRO A 132 2.70 -3.73 5.45
CA PRO A 132 2.76 -5.09 4.91
C PRO A 132 3.52 -5.99 5.90
N ASN A 133 3.06 -7.23 6.07
CA ASN A 133 3.71 -8.18 6.98
C ASN A 133 5.18 -8.42 6.59
N VAL A 134 5.48 -8.41 5.28
CA VAL A 134 6.84 -8.60 4.76
C VAL A 134 7.11 -7.57 3.67
N VAL A 135 8.25 -6.88 3.80
CA VAL A 135 8.88 -6.13 2.72
C VAL A 135 10.14 -6.85 2.31
N ARG A 136 10.24 -7.19 1.03
CA ARG A 136 11.41 -7.84 0.45
C ARG A 136 12.33 -6.80 -0.18
N TYR A 137 13.56 -6.76 0.31
CA TYR A 137 14.65 -5.93 -0.20
C TYR A 137 15.53 -6.79 -1.10
N GLN A 138 15.79 -6.30 -2.30
CA GLN A 138 16.68 -6.93 -3.27
C GLN A 138 17.73 -5.91 -3.71
N ASP A 139 18.96 -6.16 -3.27
CA ASP A 139 20.18 -5.39 -3.53
C ASP A 139 19.98 -3.89 -3.25
N VAL A 140 19.27 -3.60 -2.15
CA VAL A 140 19.05 -2.21 -1.75
C VAL A 140 20.32 -1.69 -1.11
N GLN A 141 20.81 -0.59 -1.63
CA GLN A 141 21.96 0.07 -1.07
C GLN A 141 21.83 1.57 -1.17
N PHE A 142 22.44 2.24 -0.20
CA PHE A 142 22.58 3.69 -0.19
C PHE A 142 23.71 4.07 0.76
N LYS A 143 24.18 5.31 0.60
CA LYS A 143 25.24 5.87 1.41
C LYS A 143 24.75 7.11 2.10
N LEU A 144 25.07 7.24 3.38
CA LEU A 144 24.95 8.49 4.09
C LEU A 144 26.29 9.23 3.96
N ALA A 145 26.26 10.47 3.47
CA ALA A 145 27.46 11.26 3.22
C ALA A 145 27.29 12.71 3.63
N ALA A 146 28.41 13.39 3.90
CA ALA A 146 28.47 14.84 4.01
C ALA A 146 29.09 15.42 2.72
N SER A 147 28.54 16.51 2.19
CA SER A 147 28.95 17.11 0.92
C SER A 147 29.06 18.63 1.01
N SER A 148 30.02 19.21 0.28
CA SER A 148 30.17 20.67 0.16
C SER A 148 29.07 21.31 -0.69
N THR A 149 28.51 20.57 -1.64
CA THR A 149 27.45 21.04 -2.54
C THR A 149 26.26 20.08 -2.57
N ALA A 150 25.10 20.55 -3.02
CA ALA A 150 23.92 19.70 -3.21
C ALA A 150 24.14 18.70 -4.34
N ARG A 151 24.66 19.18 -5.48
CA ARG A 151 24.84 18.38 -6.69
C ARG A 151 26.33 18.12 -6.95
N PRO A 152 26.70 16.92 -7.39
CA PRO A 152 28.08 16.58 -7.73
C PRO A 152 28.68 17.38 -8.90
N THR A 153 27.83 17.98 -9.73
CA THR A 153 28.23 18.81 -10.87
C THR A 153 28.52 20.27 -10.51
N ASP A 154 28.22 20.69 -9.27
CA ASP A 154 28.45 22.07 -8.85
C ASP A 154 29.96 22.30 -8.58
N PRO A 155 30.51 23.50 -8.89
CA PRO A 155 31.91 23.80 -8.65
C PRO A 155 32.33 23.62 -7.18
N GLY A 156 33.48 22.99 -6.95
CA GLY A 156 33.98 22.76 -5.59
C GLY A 156 33.33 21.57 -4.86
N PHE A 157 32.64 20.68 -5.58
CA PHE A 157 32.12 19.43 -5.03
C PHE A 157 33.22 18.61 -4.35
N GLN A 158 32.98 18.30 -3.08
CA GLN A 158 33.75 17.41 -2.24
C GLN A 158 32.76 16.65 -1.37
N GLN A 159 32.90 15.33 -1.28
CA GLN A 159 32.01 14.48 -0.49
C GLN A 159 32.83 13.51 0.36
N THR A 160 32.32 13.23 1.55
CA THR A 160 32.84 12.20 2.45
C THR A 160 31.70 11.25 2.79
N ASP A 161 31.84 10.01 2.35
CA ASP A 161 30.91 8.93 2.70
C ASP A 161 31.11 8.60 4.20
N LEU A 162 30.03 8.67 4.97
CA LEU A 162 30.02 8.42 6.42
C LEU A 162 29.65 6.97 6.72
N LEU A 163 28.58 6.49 6.06
CA LEU A 163 28.06 5.14 6.22
C LEU A 163 27.65 4.61 4.84
N SER A 164 27.89 3.32 4.60
CA SER A 164 27.34 2.58 3.47
C SER A 164 26.44 1.49 4.01
N ILE A 165 25.21 1.45 3.52
CA ILE A 165 24.17 0.53 3.97
C ILE A 165 23.78 -0.34 2.79
N GLU A 166 23.73 -1.64 3.02
CA GLU A 166 23.29 -2.66 2.09
C GLU A 166 22.24 -3.52 2.79
N MET A 167 21.13 -3.78 2.13
CA MET A 167 19.98 -4.50 2.66
C MET A 167 19.54 -5.54 1.64
N GLN A 168 19.50 -6.79 2.09
CA GLN A 168 19.10 -7.95 1.31
C GLN A 168 18.22 -8.85 2.16
N GLY A 169 17.10 -9.29 1.59
CA GLY A 169 16.19 -10.24 2.21
C GLY A 169 14.87 -9.65 2.68
N ASP A 170 14.18 -10.39 3.54
CA ASP A 170 12.82 -10.09 3.98
C ASP A 170 12.83 -9.42 5.35
N VAL A 171 12.18 -8.26 5.45
CA VAL A 171 11.96 -7.55 6.72
C VAL A 171 10.50 -7.67 7.09
N THR A 172 10.24 -8.16 8.29
CA THR A 172 8.90 -8.18 8.88
C THR A 172 8.58 -6.80 9.45
N LEU A 173 7.48 -6.20 9.02
CA LEU A 173 6.98 -4.95 9.60
C LEU A 173 5.73 -5.23 10.42
N GLU A 174 5.61 -4.53 11.54
CA GLU A 174 4.47 -4.66 12.44
C GLU A 174 3.84 -3.30 12.72
N GLY A 175 2.50 -3.29 12.77
CA GLY A 175 1.71 -2.13 13.13
C GLY A 175 1.19 -1.32 11.94
N ASN A 176 0.63 -0.16 12.26
CA ASN A 176 -0.03 0.74 11.31
C ASN A 176 0.53 2.16 11.47
N LEU A 177 0.70 2.85 10.34
CA LEU A 177 1.01 4.27 10.32
C LEU A 177 -0.29 5.06 10.18
N LEU A 178 -0.50 6.03 11.08
CA LEU A 178 -1.66 6.92 11.06
C LEU A 178 -1.25 8.30 10.57
N VAL A 179 -1.87 8.75 9.48
CA VAL A 179 -1.65 10.09 8.91
C VAL A 179 -2.80 10.99 9.32
N PHE A 180 -2.46 12.01 10.10
CA PHE A 180 -3.41 13.01 10.61
C PHE A 180 -3.44 14.22 9.66
N PRO A 181 -4.53 14.44 8.91
CA PRO A 181 -4.62 15.57 8.00
C PRO A 181 -4.69 16.88 8.80
N THR A 182 -3.81 17.83 8.49
CA THR A 182 -3.78 19.17 9.11
C THR A 182 -4.48 20.24 8.27
N GLY A 183 -5.00 19.88 7.10
CA GLY A 183 -5.74 20.78 6.22
C GLY A 183 -7.22 20.89 6.64
N ASN A 184 -7.80 22.08 6.46
CA ASN A 184 -9.25 22.24 6.43
C ASN A 184 -9.70 21.96 4.99
N PRO A 185 -10.62 21.01 4.73
CA PRO A 185 -11.15 20.78 3.40
C PRO A 185 -11.86 22.02 2.83
#